data_AF-A0A645EHP3-F1
#
_entry.id   AF-A0A645EHP3-F1
#
_cell.length_a   1.000
_cell.length_b   1.000
_cell.length_c   1.000
_cell.angle_alpha   90.00
_cell.angle_beta   90.00
_cell.angle_gamma   90.00
#
_symmetry.space_group_name_H-M   'P 1'
#
loop_
_entity.id
_entity.type
_entity.pdbx_description
1 polymer ?
#
loop_
_entity_poly.entity_id
_entity_poly.type
_entity_poly.pdbx_seq_one_letter_code
_entity_poly.pdbx_strand_id
1 'polypeptide(L)'
;MNGELYDSLSPELQAIVDECGLKAAQNQRKLQREQDKKVLEKWTAAGITVTELTPDAAKEFKDAAAPCYEEFAPVLTPELIAAFTK
;
A
#
# COMPACT_ATOMS: atom_id res chain seq x y z
N MET A 1 14.44 5.52 -6.19
CA MET A 1 15.71 5.85 -6.88
C MET A 1 15.98 7.32 -6.67
N ASN A 2 17.24 7.75 -6.51
CA ASN A 2 17.56 9.18 -6.59
C ASN A 2 17.37 9.67 -8.04
N GLY A 3 16.75 10.83 -8.23
CA GLY A 3 16.39 11.34 -9.57
C GLY A 3 17.61 11.62 -10.46
N GLU A 4 18.58 12.39 -9.95
CA GLU A 4 19.80 12.72 -10.70
C GLU A 4 20.57 11.46 -11.14
N LEU A 5 20.65 10.46 -10.26
CA LEU A 5 21.27 9.18 -10.60
C LEU A 5 20.50 8.47 -11.72
N TYR A 6 19.17 8.42 -11.63
CA TYR A 6 18.34 7.78 -12.66
C TYR A 6 18.48 8.49 -14.01
N ASP A 7 18.44 9.82 -14.00
CA ASP A 7 18.53 10.66 -15.20
C ASP A 7 19.92 10.61 -15.84
N SER A 8 20.96 10.27 -15.08
CA SER A 8 22.32 10.05 -15.59
C SER A 8 22.49 8.72 -16.35
N LEU A 9 21.55 7.79 -16.23
CA LEU A 9 21.61 6.49 -16.91
C LEU A 9 21.26 6.62 -18.40
N SER A 10 21.74 5.67 -19.21
CA SER A 10 21.26 5.56 -20.59
C SER A 10 19.78 5.16 -20.63
N PRO A 11 19.03 5.48 -21.71
CA PRO A 11 17.63 5.06 -21.84
C PRO A 11 17.41 3.55 -21.72
N GLU A 12 18.39 2.75 -22.18
CA GLU A 12 18.35 1.29 -22.02
C GLU A 12 18.45 0.87 -20.55
N LEU A 13 19.36 1.49 -19.78
CA LEU A 13 19.51 1.19 -18.36
C LEU A 13 18.31 1.70 -17.54
N GLN A 14 17.72 2.84 -17.91
CA GLN A 14 16.46 3.33 -17.34
C GLN A 14 15.33 2.32 -17.54
N ALA A 15 15.15 1.83 -18.77
CA ALA A 15 14.13 0.82 -19.07
C ALA A 15 14.34 -0.48 -18.27
N ILE A 16 15.59 -0.93 -18.12
CA ILE A 16 15.91 -2.11 -17.28
C ILE A 16 15.54 -1.85 -15.82
N VAL A 17 15.88 -0.68 -15.28
CA VAL A 17 15.53 -0.30 -13.90
C VAL A 17 14.02 -0.30 -13.68
N ASP A 18 13.26 0.29 -14.60
CA ASP A 18 11.79 0.36 -14.52
C ASP A 18 11.17 -1.04 -14.59
N GLU A 19 11.61 -1.87 -15.54
CA GLU A 19 11.12 -3.24 -15.70
C GLU A 19 11.42 -4.10 -14.47
N CYS A 20 12.67 -4.09 -14.00
CA CYS A 20 13.08 -4.83 -12.83
C CYS A 20 12.38 -4.33 -11.56
N GLY A 21 12.22 -3.01 -11.42
CA GLY A 21 11.48 -2.39 -10.32
C GLY A 21 10.04 -2.85 -10.27
N LEU A 22 9.35 -2.86 -11.42
CA LEU A 22 7.97 -3.34 -11.51
C LEU A 22 7.86 -4.84 -11.18
N LYS A 23 8.74 -5.68 -11.75
CA LYS A 23 8.77 -7.13 -11.46
C LYS A 23 9.02 -7.40 -9.98
N ALA A 24 9.97 -6.69 -9.37
CA ALA A 24 10.27 -6.82 -7.95
C ALA A 24 9.07 -6.40 -7.09
N ALA A 25 8.41 -5.28 -7.39
CA ALA A 25 7.23 -4.83 -6.66
C ALA A 25 6.07 -5.83 -6.75
N GLN A 26 5.81 -6.40 -7.93
CA GLN A 26 4.79 -7.43 -8.11
C GLN A 26 5.10 -8.71 -7.32
N ASN A 27 6.34 -9.19 -7.39
CA ASN A 27 6.78 -10.36 -6.63
C ASN A 27 6.69 -10.13 -5.12
N GLN A 28 7.13 -8.96 -4.64
CA GLN A 28 7.06 -8.60 -3.23
C GLN A 28 5.62 -8.58 -2.73
N ARG A 29 4.65 -8.01 -3.47
CA ARG A 29 3.23 -7.99 -3.07
C ARG A 29 2.66 -9.41 -2.91
N LYS A 30 3.08 -10.35 -3.76
CA LYS A 30 2.68 -11.75 -3.64
C LYS A 30 3.27 -12.37 -2.37
N LEU A 31 4.59 -12.25 -2.19
CA LEU A 31 5.29 -12.79 -1.02
C LEU A 31 4.77 -12.20 0.29
N GLN A 32 4.49 -10.89 0.34
CA GLN A 32 3.94 -10.23 1.51
C GLN A 32 2.61 -10.86 1.92
N ARG A 33 1.66 -11.02 0.98
CA ARG A 33 0.37 -11.65 1.26
C ARG A 33 0.50 -13.09 1.72
N GLU A 34 1.46 -13.83 1.18
CA GLU A 34 1.76 -15.20 1.64
C GLU A 34 2.35 -15.22 3.05
N GLN A 35 3.22 -14.26 3.37
CA GLN A 35 3.82 -14.13 4.69
C GLN A 35 2.82 -13.65 5.74
N ASP A 36 1.93 -12.71 5.41
CA ASP A 36 0.88 -12.22 6.31
C ASP A 36 -0.01 -13.39 6.77
N LYS A 37 -0.39 -14.30 5.87
CA LYS A 37 -1.14 -15.52 6.23
C LYS A 37 -0.38 -16.38 7.24
N LYS A 38 0.92 -16.60 7.02
CA LYS A 38 1.77 -17.37 7.94
C LYS A 38 1.88 -16.69 9.31
N VAL A 39 1.87 -15.36 9.36
CA VAL A 39 1.90 -14.61 10.63
C VAL A 39 0.58 -14.76 11.37
N LEU A 40 -0.56 -14.64 10.69
CA LEU A 40 -1.88 -14.87 11.29
C LEU A 40 -2.00 -16.29 11.88
N GLU A 41 -1.53 -17.31 11.15
CA GLU A 41 -1.48 -18.70 11.65
C GLU A 41 -0.62 -18.83 12.91
N LYS A 42 0.55 -18.18 12.94
CA LYS A 42 1.43 -18.18 14.13
C LYS A 42 0.78 -17.51 15.33
N TRP A 43 0.06 -16.40 15.13
CA TRP A 43 -0.66 -15.73 16.21
C TRP A 43 -1.76 -16.61 16.78
N THR A 44 -2.59 -17.21 15.93
CA THR A 44 -3.63 -18.15 16.36
C THR A 44 -3.02 -19.35 17.10
N ALA A 45 -1.92 -19.92 16.61
CA ALA A 45 -1.21 -21.01 17.28
C ALA A 45 -0.60 -20.61 18.63
N ALA A 46 -0.25 -19.33 18.81
CA ALA A 46 0.19 -18.77 20.08
C ALA A 46 -0.97 -18.42 21.04
N GLY A 47 -2.22 -18.74 20.66
CA GLY A 47 -3.42 -18.49 21.47
C GLY A 47 -3.99 -17.07 21.35
N ILE A 48 -3.54 -16.28 20.37
CA ILE A 48 -4.09 -14.94 20.10
C ILE A 48 -5.43 -15.09 19.38
N THR A 49 -6.47 -14.43 19.88
CA THR A 49 -7.75 -14.32 19.18
C THR A 49 -7.64 -13.29 18.05
N VAL A 50 -7.81 -13.76 16.81
CA VAL A 50 -7.90 -12.90 15.63
C VAL A 50 -9.38 -12.68 15.29
N THR A 51 -9.84 -11.44 15.34
CA THR A 51 -11.22 -11.06 15.01
C THR A 51 -11.27 -10.37 13.65
N GLU A 52 -12.04 -10.93 12.73
CA GLU A 52 -12.31 -10.29 11.43
C GLU A 52 -13.47 -9.30 11.55
N LEU A 53 -13.31 -8.11 10.97
CA LEU A 53 -14.37 -7.09 10.95
C LEU A 53 -15.47 -7.48 9.97
N THR A 54 -16.73 -7.31 10.37
CA THR A 54 -17.84 -7.32 9.42
C THR A 54 -17.76 -6.09 8.50
N PRO A 55 -18.41 -6.11 7.33
CA PRO A 55 -18.48 -4.93 6.47
C PRO A 55 -19.04 -3.69 7.18
N ASP A 56 -20.04 -3.87 8.05
CA ASP A 56 -20.64 -2.77 8.83
C ASP A 56 -19.66 -2.21 9.86
N ALA A 57 -18.97 -3.08 10.61
CA ALA A 57 -17.94 -2.64 11.56
C ALA A 57 -16.79 -1.92 10.85
N ALA A 58 -16.34 -2.42 9.70
CA ALA A 58 -15.32 -1.76 8.89
C ALA A 58 -15.79 -0.38 8.39
N LYS A 59 -17.08 -0.23 8.04
CA LYS A 59 -17.68 1.05 7.69
C LYS A 59 -17.72 2.01 8.88
N GLU A 60 -18.03 1.56 10.08
CA GLU A 60 -17.99 2.40 11.29
C GLU A 60 -16.60 2.99 11.53
N PHE A 61 -15.54 2.19 11.38
CA PHE A 61 -14.16 2.69 11.45
C PHE A 61 -13.85 3.71 10.34
N LYS A 62 -14.31 3.44 9.11
CA LYS A 62 -14.11 4.35 7.98
C LYS A 62 -14.80 5.70 8.22
N ASP A 63 -16.04 5.69 8.68
CA ASP A 63 -16.82 6.89 8.95
C ASP A 63 -16.21 7.69 10.12
N ALA A 64 -15.77 7.01 11.19
CA ALA A 64 -15.08 7.65 12.31
C ALA A 64 -13.75 8.30 11.91
N ALA A 65 -13.06 7.75 10.90
CA ALA A 65 -11.82 8.30 10.35
C ALA A 65 -12.03 9.39 9.29
N ALA A 66 -13.26 9.67 8.87
CA ALA A 66 -13.55 10.66 7.82
C ALA A 66 -12.95 12.05 8.07
N PRO A 67 -12.96 12.62 9.30
CA PRO A 67 -12.39 13.94 9.57
C PRO A 67 -10.89 14.04 9.28
N CYS A 68 -10.15 12.92 9.36
CA CYS A 68 -8.72 12.91 9.01
C CYS A 68 -8.51 13.28 7.54
N TYR A 69 -9.39 12.85 6.64
CA TYR A 69 -9.28 13.21 5.23
C TYR A 69 -9.53 14.70 5.00
N GLU A 70 -10.45 15.30 5.75
CA GLU A 70 -10.72 16.74 5.70
C GLU A 70 -9.53 17.55 6.23
N GLU A 71 -8.91 17.11 7.32
CA GLU A 71 -7.73 17.74 7.91
C GLU A 71 -6.54 17.77 6.93
N PHE A 72 -6.31 16.68 6.19
CA PHE A 72 -5.22 16.59 5.22
C PHE A 72 -5.59 17.04 3.81
N ALA A 73 -6.86 17.34 3.53
CA ALA A 73 -7.28 17.82 2.21
C ALA A 73 -6.55 19.10 1.74
N PRO A 74 -6.20 20.08 2.60
CA PRO A 74 -5.47 21.28 2.16
C PRO A 74 -4.01 21.03 1.76
N VAL A 75 -3.39 19.94 2.26
CA VAL A 75 -2.00 19.59 1.90
C VAL A 75 -1.91 18.62 0.73
N LEU A 76 -3.05 18.03 0.34
CA LEU A 76 -3.19 17.18 -0.84
C LEU A 76 -3.84 17.99 -1.96
N THR A 77 -3.36 17.89 -3.19
CA THR A 77 -4.01 18.57 -4.31
C THR A 77 -5.41 17.96 -4.55
N PRO A 78 -6.44 18.76 -4.88
CA PRO A 78 -7.77 18.25 -5.21
C PRO A 78 -7.75 17.16 -6.29
N GLU A 79 -6.85 17.27 -7.26
CA GLU A 79 -6.64 16.31 -8.34
C GLU A 79 -6.18 14.94 -7.80
N LEU A 80 -5.25 14.95 -6.84
CA LEU A 80 -4.77 13.75 -6.18
C LEU A 80 -5.89 13.09 -5.37
N ILE A 81 -6.67 13.85 -4.62
CA ILE A 81 -7.82 13.29 -3.88
C ILE A 81 -8.80 12.64 -4.86
N ALA A 82 -9.18 13.35 -5.92
CA ALA A 82 -10.13 12.86 -6.93
C ALA A 82 -9.65 11.60 -7.67
N ALA A 83 -8.33 11.39 -7.80
CA ALA A 83 -7.78 10.18 -8.41
C ALA A 83 -8.04 8.90 -7.60
N PHE A 84 -8.30 9.02 -6.29
CA PHE A 84 -8.44 7.88 -5.38
C PHE A 84 -9.83 7.76 -4.72
N THR A 85 -10.74 8.71 -4.93
CA THR A 85 -12.09 8.72 -4.32
C THR A 85 -13.23 8.34 -5.28
N LYS A 86 -12.94 7.62 -6.37
CA LYS A 86 -13.97 7.12 -7.32
C LYS A 86 -14.68 5.87 -6.83
#